data_AF-A0A151ERX9-F1
#
_entry.id   AF-A0A151ERX9-F1
#
_cell.length_a   1.000
_cell.length_b   1.000
_cell.length_c   1.000
_cell.angle_alpha   90.00
_cell.angle_beta   90.00
_cell.angle_gamma   90.00
#
_symmetry.space_group_name_H-M   'P 1'
#
loop_
_entity.id
_entity.type
_entity.pdbx_description
1 polymer ?
#
loop_
_entity_poly.entity_id
_entity_poly.type
_entity_poly.pdbx_seq_one_letter_code
_entity_poly.pdbx_strand_id
1 'polypeptide(L)'
;MKGLFIQKKIILLIIVIFIFSSTASASQLYNEKNPCFIYLKINEFEENLLVISGNSPPETPDINGPTIGKPGIELEYTIVSTDPESNDIVYCYDWGDDTGQVCIGPYPSGEEVIISHTWTENGTYTITVKASDIFGEESGIASIKVKISTSRNIVRNRNMILELIRFFNIMKGKL
;
A
#
# COMPACT_ATOMS: atom_id res chain seq x y z
N MET A 1 18.79 -7.84 -5.41
CA MET A 1 20.06 -8.01 -6.19
C MET A 1 19.86 -8.23 -7.69
N LYS A 2 18.73 -8.81 -8.16
CA LYS A 2 18.49 -9.04 -9.61
C LYS A 2 18.23 -7.75 -10.41
N GLY A 3 17.49 -6.78 -9.86
CA GLY A 3 17.20 -5.49 -10.54
C GLY A 3 18.44 -4.63 -10.84
N LEU A 4 19.40 -4.57 -9.91
CA LEU A 4 20.65 -3.81 -10.09
C LEU A 4 21.57 -4.43 -11.18
N PHE A 5 21.45 -5.73 -11.41
CA PHE A 5 22.24 -6.46 -12.41
C PHE A 5 21.70 -6.23 -13.83
N ILE A 6 20.38 -6.04 -13.96
CA ILE A 6 19.68 -5.73 -15.20
C ILE A 6 19.96 -4.27 -15.61
N GLN A 7 19.83 -3.33 -14.66
CA GLN A 7 20.18 -1.92 -14.85
C GLN A 7 21.64 -1.73 -15.34
N LYS A 8 22.61 -2.45 -14.74
CA LYS A 8 24.02 -2.39 -15.17
C LYS A 8 24.28 -2.98 -16.56
N LYS A 9 23.55 -4.03 -16.97
CA LYS A 9 23.67 -4.61 -18.32
C LYS A 9 23.08 -3.71 -19.40
N ILE A 10 21.97 -3.02 -19.10
CA ILE A 10 21.30 -2.08 -20.01
C ILE A 10 22.21 -0.85 -20.25
N ILE A 11 22.80 -0.30 -19.19
CA ILE A 11 23.74 0.84 -19.30
C ILE A 11 25.00 0.45 -20.09
N LEU A 12 25.54 -0.75 -19.87
CA LEU A 12 26.73 -1.22 -20.61
C LEU A 12 26.41 -1.45 -22.10
N LEU A 13 25.22 -1.95 -22.43
CA LEU A 13 24.79 -2.15 -23.81
C LEU A 13 24.56 -0.81 -24.54
N ILE A 14 23.99 0.18 -23.86
CA ILE A 14 23.83 1.55 -24.39
C ILE A 14 25.19 2.22 -24.64
N ILE A 15 26.15 2.09 -23.72
CA ILE A 15 27.51 2.63 -23.90
C ILE A 15 28.20 1.98 -25.10
N VAL A 16 28.06 0.67 -25.29
CA VAL A 16 28.62 -0.04 -26.45
C VAL A 16 27.98 0.43 -27.77
N ILE A 17 26.68 0.73 -27.78
CA ILE A 17 25.98 1.24 -28.96
C ILE A 17 26.43 2.67 -29.32
N PHE A 18 26.65 3.54 -28.33
CA PHE A 18 27.13 4.92 -28.55
C PHE A 18 28.60 5.01 -29.00
N ILE A 19 29.43 3.99 -28.74
CA ILE A 19 30.84 3.97 -29.15
C ILE A 19 31.01 3.61 -30.64
N PHE A 20 30.02 2.96 -31.28
CA PHE A 20 30.17 2.40 -32.64
C PHE A 20 29.35 3.06 -33.76
N SER A 21 28.42 3.99 -33.51
CA SER A 21 27.78 4.74 -34.60
C SER A 21 27.42 6.17 -34.22
N SER A 22 27.89 7.12 -35.02
CA SER A 22 27.69 8.57 -34.83
C SER A 22 26.33 9.07 -35.32
N THR A 23 25.38 8.18 -35.65
CA THR A 23 24.10 8.52 -36.30
C THR A 23 22.87 7.82 -35.71
N ALA A 24 22.99 7.10 -34.59
CA ALA A 24 21.83 6.49 -33.95
C ALA A 24 20.84 7.56 -33.45
N SER A 25 19.67 7.66 -34.09
CA SER A 25 18.56 8.49 -33.63
C SER A 25 17.51 7.62 -32.94
N ALA A 26 17.28 7.83 -31.64
CA ALA A 26 16.15 7.21 -30.97
C ALA A 26 14.87 8.03 -31.22
N SER A 27 13.83 7.42 -31.79
CA SER A 27 12.48 8.00 -31.83
C SER A 27 11.52 7.08 -31.09
N GLN A 28 10.94 7.56 -29.99
CA GLN A 28 9.96 6.82 -29.19
C GLN A 28 8.62 6.75 -29.95
N LEU A 29 8.19 5.55 -30.33
CA LEU A 29 6.83 5.32 -30.83
C LEU A 29 5.98 4.77 -29.67
N TYR A 30 5.11 5.62 -29.13
CA TYR A 30 4.15 5.29 -28.07
C TYR A 30 2.97 4.52 -28.66
N ASN A 31 2.62 3.36 -28.07
CA ASN A 31 1.39 2.65 -28.41
C ASN A 31 0.31 2.98 -27.36
N GLU A 32 -0.70 3.77 -27.75
CA GLU A 32 -1.80 4.19 -26.88
C GLU A 32 -2.59 3.02 -26.26
N LYS A 33 -2.47 1.80 -26.79
CA LYS A 33 -3.14 0.61 -26.26
C LYS A 33 -2.27 -0.24 -25.34
N ASN A 34 -0.94 -0.04 -25.34
CA ASN A 34 0.02 -0.78 -24.51
C ASN A 34 1.30 0.07 -24.35
N PRO A 35 1.39 0.95 -23.34
CA PRO A 35 2.52 1.89 -23.20
C PRO A 35 3.84 1.22 -22.79
N CYS A 36 3.83 -0.08 -22.50
CA CYS A 36 4.98 -0.94 -22.22
C CYS A 36 5.87 -1.28 -23.42
N PHE A 37 5.53 -0.81 -24.63
CA PHE A 37 6.34 -1.03 -25.83
C PHE A 37 7.03 0.26 -26.27
N ILE A 38 8.36 0.29 -26.20
CA ILE A 38 9.17 1.33 -26.84
C ILE A 38 9.86 0.71 -28.05
N TYR A 39 9.52 1.18 -29.25
CA TYR A 39 10.25 0.83 -30.46
C TYR A 39 11.44 1.78 -30.62
N LEU A 40 12.66 1.24 -30.64
CA LEU A 40 13.83 2.00 -31.03
C LEU A 40 14.14 1.69 -32.50
N LYS A 41 13.99 2.72 -33.35
CA LYS A 41 14.39 2.65 -34.75
C LYS A 41 15.90 2.92 -34.85
N ILE A 42 16.67 1.90 -35.22
CA ILE A 42 18.11 2.06 -35.47
C ILE A 42 18.28 2.26 -36.98
N ASN A 43 18.61 3.47 -37.40
CA ASN A 43 18.80 3.79 -38.82
C ASN A 43 20.16 3.23 -39.30
N GLU A 44 20.18 1.98 -39.77
CA GLU A 44 21.02 1.49 -40.89
C GLU A 44 20.83 -0.01 -41.18
N PHE A 45 20.17 -0.75 -40.29
CA PHE A 45 19.67 -2.09 -40.56
C PHE A 45 18.17 -2.07 -40.26
N GLU A 46 17.34 -2.69 -41.09
CA GLU A 46 15.88 -2.79 -40.90
C GLU A 46 15.47 -3.61 -39.65
N GLU A 47 16.30 -3.61 -38.61
CA GLU A 47 16.04 -4.28 -37.35
C GLU A 47 15.50 -3.27 -36.35
N ASN A 48 14.18 -3.31 -36.16
CA ASN A 48 13.57 -2.65 -35.01
C ASN A 48 13.96 -3.44 -33.75
N LEU A 49 14.68 -2.81 -32.83
CA LEU A 49 14.92 -3.39 -31.51
C LEU A 49 13.63 -3.30 -30.71
N LEU A 50 12.99 -4.45 -30.46
CA LEU A 50 11.85 -4.56 -29.57
C LEU A 50 12.35 -4.49 -28.12
N VAL A 51 12.23 -3.33 -27.48
CA VAL A 51 12.41 -3.21 -26.04
C VAL A 51 11.04 -3.37 -25.38
N ILE A 52 10.75 -4.58 -24.89
CA ILE A 52 9.58 -4.84 -24.06
C ILE A 52 9.96 -4.40 -22.63
N SER A 53 9.49 -3.25 -22.17
CA SER A 53 9.42 -2.99 -20.73
C SER A 53 8.07 -3.55 -20.28
N GLY A 54 8.04 -4.78 -19.78
CA GLY A 54 6.78 -5.38 -19.30
C GLY A 54 6.09 -4.50 -18.25
N ASN A 55 4.79 -4.68 -18.09
CA ASN A 55 4.05 -4.10 -16.97
C ASN A 55 4.28 -4.96 -15.72
N SER A 56 4.61 -4.34 -14.59
CA SER A 56 4.72 -5.03 -13.32
C SER A 56 3.52 -4.64 -12.44
N PRO A 57 2.97 -5.56 -11.63
CA PRO A 57 1.93 -5.18 -10.68
C PRO A 57 2.48 -4.16 -9.67
N PRO A 58 1.61 -3.33 -9.08
CA PRO A 58 1.98 -2.50 -7.94
C PRO A 58 2.52 -3.33 -6.77
N GLU A 59 3.29 -2.69 -5.90
CA GLU A 59 3.71 -3.28 -4.64
C GLU A 59 2.50 -3.55 -3.73
N THR A 60 2.64 -4.51 -2.82
CA THR A 60 1.58 -4.76 -1.82
C THR A 60 1.39 -3.49 -0.99
N PRO A 61 0.16 -2.97 -0.82
CA PRO A 61 -0.06 -1.74 -0.09
C PRO A 61 0.44 -1.81 1.35
N ASP A 62 0.97 -0.71 1.85
CA ASP A 62 1.12 -0.48 3.29
C ASP A 62 -0.18 0.10 3.83
N ILE A 63 -0.64 -0.43 4.98
CA ILE A 63 -1.83 0.06 5.68
C ILE A 63 -1.46 0.43 7.13
N ASN A 64 -1.73 1.68 7.50
CA ASN A 64 -1.44 2.22 8.83
C ASN A 64 -2.68 2.83 9.45
N GLY A 65 -2.93 2.54 10.73
CA GLY A 65 -4.06 3.10 11.46
C GLY A 65 -4.29 2.42 12.82
N PRO A 66 -5.36 2.78 13.53
CA PRO A 66 -5.67 2.23 14.84
C PRO A 66 -5.96 0.72 14.79
N THR A 67 -5.40 -0.04 15.74
CA THR A 67 -5.68 -1.48 15.93
C THR A 67 -6.70 -1.75 17.03
N ILE A 68 -7.16 -0.69 17.71
CA ILE A 68 -8.18 -0.74 18.76
C ILE A 68 -9.11 0.46 18.59
N GLY A 69 -10.42 0.21 18.70
CA GLY A 69 -11.45 1.24 18.61
C GLY A 69 -12.63 1.00 19.55
N LYS A 70 -13.56 1.95 19.55
CA LYS A 70 -14.84 1.82 20.25
C LYS A 70 -15.97 1.78 19.24
N PRO A 71 -17.07 1.06 19.53
CA PRO A 71 -18.25 1.09 18.69
C PRO A 71 -18.75 2.52 18.43
N GLY A 72 -19.13 2.80 17.18
CA GLY A 72 -19.70 4.07 16.76
C GLY A 72 -18.70 5.24 16.65
N ILE A 73 -17.39 4.97 16.78
CA ILE A 73 -16.34 5.96 16.56
C ILE A 73 -15.68 5.69 15.22
N GLU A 74 -15.63 6.72 14.38
CA GLU A 74 -14.92 6.69 13.10
C GLU A 74 -13.41 6.55 13.33
N LEU A 75 -12.79 5.64 12.59
CA LEU A 75 -11.35 5.43 12.56
C LEU A 75 -10.83 5.68 11.15
N GLU A 76 -9.68 6.33 11.06
CA GLU A 76 -8.98 6.62 9.81
C GLU A 76 -7.79 5.66 9.63
N TYR A 77 -7.57 5.26 8.37
CA TYR A 77 -6.44 4.46 7.92
C TYR A 77 -5.79 5.14 6.73
N THR A 78 -4.46 5.20 6.75
CA THR A 78 -3.64 5.63 5.62
C THR A 78 -3.20 4.40 4.85
N ILE A 79 -3.42 4.41 3.54
CA ILE A 79 -2.97 3.39 2.59
C ILE A 79 -2.03 4.01 1.57
N VAL A 80 -0.99 3.28 1.17
CA VAL A 80 -0.06 3.69 0.11
C VAL A 80 0.52 2.46 -0.57
N SER A 81 0.75 2.56 -1.87
CA SER A 81 1.43 1.58 -2.71
C SER A 81 2.21 2.34 -3.78
N THR A 82 3.20 1.68 -4.36
CA THR A 82 3.97 2.19 -5.49
C THR A 82 3.92 1.20 -6.65
N ASP A 83 3.84 1.73 -7.85
CA ASP A 83 3.96 1.00 -9.10
C ASP A 83 5.39 1.13 -9.65
N PRO A 84 6.07 0.03 -10.05
CA PRO A 84 7.44 0.07 -10.56
C PRO A 84 7.62 0.92 -11.83
N GLU A 85 6.58 1.01 -12.66
CA GLU A 85 6.53 1.83 -13.86
C GLU A 85 5.91 3.21 -13.60
N SER A 86 5.59 3.53 -12.34
CA SER A 86 4.95 4.77 -11.90
C SER A 86 3.55 5.00 -12.51
N ASN A 87 2.85 3.92 -12.85
CA ASN A 87 1.46 3.97 -13.27
C ASN A 87 0.55 4.39 -12.11
N ASP A 88 -0.60 5.00 -12.45
CA ASP A 88 -1.61 5.32 -11.44
C ASP A 88 -2.24 4.04 -10.87
N ILE A 89 -2.64 4.10 -9.59
CA ILE A 89 -3.06 2.97 -8.77
C ILE A 89 -4.52 3.13 -8.33
N VAL A 90 -5.31 2.08 -8.51
CA VAL A 90 -6.63 1.90 -7.91
C VAL A 90 -6.48 1.04 -6.65
N TYR A 91 -7.06 1.46 -5.53
CA TYR A 91 -7.10 0.66 -4.31
C TYR A 91 -8.48 0.02 -4.13
N CYS A 92 -8.52 -1.27 -3.86
CA CYS A 92 -9.73 -1.98 -3.44
C CYS A 92 -9.55 -2.51 -2.03
N TYR A 93 -10.49 -2.19 -1.13
CA TYR A 93 -10.42 -2.58 0.28
C TYR A 93 -11.75 -3.09 0.82
N ASP A 94 -11.68 -3.89 1.88
CA ASP A 94 -12.82 -4.43 2.61
C ASP A 94 -12.57 -4.27 4.11
N TRP A 95 -13.58 -3.79 4.84
CA TRP A 95 -13.50 -3.50 6.28
C TRP A 95 -13.67 -4.73 7.18
N GLY A 96 -14.08 -5.86 6.61
CA GLY A 96 -14.23 -7.14 7.29
C GLY A 96 -15.50 -7.27 8.14
N ASP A 97 -16.51 -6.41 7.90
CA ASP A 97 -17.79 -6.36 8.62
C ASP A 97 -19.02 -6.58 7.72
N ASP A 98 -18.83 -7.23 6.57
CA ASP A 98 -19.86 -7.58 5.59
C ASP A 98 -20.51 -6.37 4.87
N THR A 99 -19.91 -5.17 4.93
CA THR A 99 -20.37 -4.01 4.11
C THR A 99 -19.98 -4.14 2.63
N GLY A 100 -19.11 -5.10 2.30
CA GLY A 100 -18.59 -5.34 0.96
C GLY A 100 -17.34 -4.52 0.63
N GLN A 101 -16.72 -4.88 -0.50
CA GLN A 101 -15.52 -4.26 -1.03
C GLN A 101 -15.82 -2.93 -1.72
N VAL A 102 -14.94 -1.95 -1.51
CA VAL A 102 -14.96 -0.63 -2.15
C VAL A 102 -13.66 -0.43 -2.91
N CYS A 103 -13.73 0.15 -4.11
CA CYS A 103 -12.56 0.53 -4.89
C CYS A 103 -12.54 2.05 -5.13
N ILE A 104 -11.37 2.67 -4.98
CA ILE A 104 -11.15 4.11 -5.12
C ILE A 104 -9.92 4.39 -5.99
N GLY A 105 -9.92 5.55 -6.65
CA GLY A 105 -8.84 5.99 -7.54
C GLY A 105 -9.29 6.10 -9.00
N PRO A 106 -8.34 6.12 -9.95
CA PRO A 106 -6.91 5.94 -9.74
C PRO A 106 -6.23 7.14 -9.05
N TYR A 107 -5.13 6.88 -8.34
CA TYR A 107 -4.26 7.85 -7.68
C TYR A 107 -2.83 7.73 -8.22
N PRO A 108 -2.05 8.83 -8.29
CA PRO A 108 -0.62 8.75 -8.58
C PRO A 108 0.13 7.70 -7.72
N SER A 109 1.06 6.97 -8.35
CA SER A 109 1.96 6.04 -7.65
C SER A 109 2.66 6.71 -6.46
N GLY A 110 2.58 6.10 -5.28
CA GLY A 110 3.18 6.63 -4.04
C GLY A 110 2.36 7.70 -3.33
N GLU A 111 1.16 8.04 -3.80
CA GLU A 111 0.25 8.93 -3.08
C GLU A 111 -0.33 8.23 -1.83
N GLU A 112 -0.24 8.90 -0.68
CA GLU A 112 -0.91 8.47 0.56
C GLU A 112 -2.40 8.81 0.49
N VAL A 113 -3.25 7.80 0.65
CA VAL A 113 -4.71 7.94 0.61
C VAL A 113 -5.29 7.64 2.00
N ILE A 114 -6.21 8.48 2.46
CA ILE A 114 -6.91 8.30 3.74
C ILE A 114 -8.30 7.70 3.47
N ILE A 115 -8.60 6.59 4.14
CA ILE A 115 -9.92 5.94 4.17
C ILE A 115 -10.43 5.88 5.60
N SER A 116 -11.73 6.01 5.81
CA SER A 116 -12.34 5.96 7.14
C SER A 116 -13.50 4.98 7.20
N HIS A 117 -13.74 4.44 8.40
CA HIS A 117 -14.87 3.56 8.67
C HIS A 117 -15.34 3.62 10.12
N THR A 118 -16.60 3.25 10.33
CA THR A 118 -17.20 3.14 11.66
C THR A 118 -17.81 1.76 11.85
N TRP A 119 -17.28 1.00 12.80
CA TRP A 119 -17.89 -0.24 13.27
C TRP A 119 -18.88 0.04 14.40
N THR A 120 -20.12 -0.44 14.29
CA THR A 120 -21.16 -0.26 15.31
C THR A 120 -21.21 -1.38 16.34
N GLU A 121 -20.62 -2.54 16.02
CA GLU A 121 -20.65 -3.73 16.88
C GLU A 121 -19.28 -4.04 17.48
N ASN A 122 -19.29 -4.71 18.64
CA ASN A 122 -18.07 -5.24 19.22
C ASN A 122 -17.56 -6.40 18.37
N GLY A 123 -16.26 -6.42 18.07
CA GLY A 123 -15.69 -7.43 17.20
C GLY A 123 -14.19 -7.30 17.00
N THR A 124 -13.62 -8.25 16.28
CA THR A 124 -12.29 -8.10 15.68
C THR A 124 -12.47 -8.21 14.19
N TYR A 125 -12.18 -7.12 13.49
CA TYR A 125 -12.37 -6.99 12.05
C TYR A 125 -11.00 -7.03 11.37
N THR A 126 -10.93 -7.68 10.20
CA THR A 126 -9.71 -7.74 9.39
C THR A 126 -9.93 -6.87 8.17
N ILE A 127 -9.25 -5.73 8.15
CA ILE A 127 -9.27 -4.80 7.01
C ILE A 127 -8.29 -5.36 5.99
N THR A 128 -8.72 -5.46 4.74
CA THR A 128 -7.89 -5.94 3.63
C THR A 128 -7.79 -4.86 2.56
N VAL A 129 -6.62 -4.72 1.93
CA VAL A 129 -6.38 -3.76 0.84
C VAL A 129 -5.55 -4.43 -0.25
N LYS A 130 -5.92 -4.22 -1.51
CA LYS A 130 -5.11 -4.52 -2.69
C LYS A 130 -4.99 -3.28 -3.57
N ALA A 131 -3.91 -3.18 -4.32
CA ALA A 131 -3.69 -2.19 -5.36
C ALA A 131 -3.76 -2.86 -6.73
N SER A 132 -4.19 -2.12 -7.74
CA SER A 132 -4.05 -2.49 -9.15
C SER A 132 -3.68 -1.27 -9.97
N ASP A 133 -2.85 -1.45 -10.99
CA ASP A 133 -2.54 -0.36 -11.91
C ASP A 133 -3.65 -0.13 -12.95
N ILE A 134 -3.48 0.89 -13.79
CA ILE A 134 -4.39 1.22 -14.90
C ILE A 134 -4.42 0.17 -16.02
N PHE A 135 -3.51 -0.81 -16.03
CA PHE A 135 -3.49 -1.94 -16.98
C PHE A 135 -4.14 -3.20 -16.40
N GLY A 136 -4.53 -3.18 -15.13
CA GLY A 136 -5.25 -4.24 -14.44
C GLY A 136 -4.36 -5.30 -13.80
N GLU A 137 -3.04 -5.09 -13.69
CA GLU A 137 -2.20 -5.98 -12.89
C GLU A 137 -2.42 -5.69 -11.39
N GLU A 138 -2.57 -6.75 -10.60
CA GLU A 138 -2.93 -6.66 -9.18
C GLU A 138 -1.75 -6.99 -8.26
N SER A 139 -1.66 -6.25 -7.16
CA SER A 139 -0.70 -6.49 -6.08
C SER A 139 -1.06 -7.72 -5.22
N GLY A 140 -0.19 -8.02 -4.25
CA GLY A 140 -0.58 -8.83 -3.09
C GLY A 140 -1.62 -8.12 -2.21
N ILE A 141 -2.21 -8.86 -1.27
CA ILE A 141 -3.19 -8.33 -0.31
C ILE A 141 -2.49 -7.95 1.00
N ALA A 142 -2.68 -6.70 1.42
CA ALA A 142 -2.32 -6.20 2.73
C ALA A 142 -3.46 -6.44 3.74
N SER A 143 -3.14 -6.65 5.01
CA SER A 143 -4.18 -6.76 6.04
C SER A 143 -3.75 -6.20 7.40
N ILE A 144 -4.70 -5.59 8.11
CA ILE A 144 -4.55 -5.13 9.49
C ILE A 144 -5.80 -5.53 10.29
N LYS A 145 -5.62 -5.88 11.56
CA LYS A 145 -6.73 -6.22 12.46
C LYS A 145 -7.05 -5.06 13.40
N VAL A 146 -8.33 -4.74 13.53
CA VAL A 146 -8.84 -3.78 14.49
C VAL A 146 -9.77 -4.48 15.48
N LYS A 147 -9.54 -4.24 16.78
CA LYS A 147 -10.41 -4.71 17.85
C LYS A 147 -11.34 -3.60 18.30
N ILE A 148 -12.63 -3.77 18.04
CA ILE A 148 -13.69 -2.86 18.46
C ILE A 148 -14.30 -3.39 19.76
N SER A 149 -14.18 -2.61 20.84
CA SER A 149 -14.70 -3.03 22.13
C SER A 149 -15.14 -1.86 23.00
N THR A 150 -16.26 -2.03 23.69
CA THR A 150 -16.74 -1.12 24.75
C THR A 150 -15.92 -1.19 26.04
N SER A 151 -14.86 -2.02 26.12
CA SER A 151 -14.09 -2.20 27.33
C SER A 151 -13.59 -0.85 27.87
N ARG A 152 -14.16 -0.42 29.00
CA ARG A 152 -13.58 0.62 29.85
C ARG A 152 -12.19 0.12 30.23
N ASN A 153 -11.14 0.85 29.83
CA ASN A 153 -9.88 0.83 30.57
C ASN A 153 -10.20 1.34 31.99
N ILE A 154 -10.73 0.47 32.86
CA ILE A 154 -10.54 0.63 34.28
C ILE A 154 -9.05 0.40 34.42
N VAL A 155 -8.27 1.48 34.31
CA VAL A 155 -7.00 1.55 35.01
C VAL A 155 -7.38 1.15 36.42
N ARG A 156 -7.11 -0.11 36.78
CA ARG A 156 -7.13 -0.59 38.16
C ARG A 156 -6.01 0.21 38.81
N ASN A 157 -6.34 1.44 39.16
CA ASN A 157 -5.46 2.32 39.89
C ASN A 157 -5.32 1.61 41.23
N ARG A 158 -4.25 0.82 41.40
CA ARG A 158 -3.99 0.05 42.62
C ARG A 158 -4.07 0.99 43.84
N ASN A 159 -3.74 2.25 43.64
CA ASN A 159 -3.84 3.31 44.65
C ASN A 159 -5.29 3.53 45.12
N MET A 160 -6.30 3.49 44.25
CA MET A 160 -7.70 3.67 44.66
C MET A 160 -8.24 2.50 45.48
N ILE A 161 -7.87 1.26 45.11
CA ILE A 161 -8.23 0.07 45.89
C ILE A 161 -7.47 0.06 47.23
N LEU A 162 -6.19 0.48 47.26
CA LEU A 162 -5.42 0.57 48.49
C LEU A 162 -5.94 1.67 49.44
N GLU A 163 -6.36 2.82 48.92
CA GLU A 163 -7.01 3.88 49.72
C GLU A 163 -8.37 3.42 50.25
N LEU A 164 -9.17 2.69 49.46
CA LEU A 164 -10.42 2.08 49.94
C LEU A 164 -10.17 1.00 51.00
N ILE A 165 -9.14 0.17 50.85
CA ILE A 165 -8.75 -0.83 51.86
C ILE A 165 -8.26 -0.14 53.14
N ARG A 166 -7.43 0.91 53.03
CA ARG A 166 -6.99 1.73 54.18
C ARG A 166 -8.19 2.34 54.89
N PHE A 167 -9.11 2.95 54.16
CA PHE A 167 -10.32 3.54 54.71
C PHE A 167 -11.19 2.49 55.42
N PHE A 168 -11.40 1.32 54.81
CA PHE A 168 -12.14 0.23 55.43
C PHE A 168 -11.48 -0.32 56.70
N ASN A 169 -10.14 -0.39 56.74
CA ASN A 169 -9.41 -0.84 57.92
C ASN A 169 -9.50 0.18 59.08
N ILE A 170 -9.45 1.48 58.77
CA ILE A 170 -9.69 2.56 59.74
C ILE A 170 -11.11 2.45 60.31
N MET A 171 -12.12 2.24 59.46
CA MET A 171 -13.52 2.11 59.88
C MET A 171 -13.80 0.86 60.72
N LYS A 172 -12.96 -0.18 60.63
CA LYS A 172 -13.06 -1.40 61.46
C LYS A 172 -12.25 -1.32 62.76
N GLY A 173 -11.62 -0.20 63.06
CA GLY A 173 -10.97 0.05 64.35
C GLY A 173 -9.80 -0.89 64.68
N LYS A 174 -9.12 -1.46 63.67
CA LYS A 174 -7.89 -2.23 63.87
C LYS A 174 -6.68 -1.36 63.54
N LEU A 175 -6.08 -0.77 64.58
CA LEU A 175 -4.67 -0.39 64.61
C LEU A 175 -3.82 -1.65 64.83
#